data_AF-A0A095B775-F1
#
_entry.id   AF-A0A095B775-F1
#
_cell.length_a   1.000
_cell.length_b   1.000
_cell.length_c   1.000
_cell.angle_alpha   90.00
_cell.angle_beta   90.00
_cell.angle_gamma   90.00
#
_symmetry.space_group_name_H-M   'P 1'
#
loop_
_entity.id
_entity.type
_entity.pdbx_description
1 polymer ?
#
loop_
_entity_poly.entity_id
_entity_poly.type
_entity_poly.pdbx_seq_one_letter_code
_entity_poly.pdbx_strand_id
1 'polypeptide(L)'
;MKSFANYRAKILGEMYEGEPFGPDKLTMLWPFLVGCTIFAALDISVGLANPYRIMILALLLAPGTIWLGYLIFHMLRALRLWAARRDSRD
;
A
#
# COMPACT_ATOMS: atom_id res chain seq x y z
N MET A 1 19.87 -5.18 8.79
CA MET A 1 18.90 -4.16 9.28
C MET A 1 18.97 -2.80 8.57
N LYS A 2 20.13 -2.34 8.04
CA LYS A 2 20.23 -1.03 7.33
C LYS A 2 19.36 -0.92 6.06
N SER A 3 19.13 -2.02 5.34
CA SER A 3 18.32 -2.03 4.11
C SER A 3 16.85 -1.63 4.34
N PHE A 4 16.21 -2.15 5.39
CA PHE A 4 14.81 -1.85 5.68
C PHE A 4 14.60 -0.39 6.13
N ALA A 5 15.50 0.13 6.95
CA ALA A 5 15.45 1.53 7.39
C ALA A 5 15.58 2.50 6.21
N ASN A 6 16.51 2.21 5.28
CA ASN A 6 16.70 3.02 4.07
C ASN A 6 15.49 2.95 3.13
N TYR A 7 14.94 1.75 2.93
CA TYR A 7 13.74 1.55 2.12
C TYR A 7 12.53 2.30 2.68
N ARG A 8 12.32 2.22 4.00
CA ARG A 8 11.27 2.97 4.70
C ARG A 8 11.46 4.48 4.58
N ALA A 9 12.69 4.98 4.74
CA ALA A 9 12.99 6.40 4.62
C ALA A 9 12.69 6.92 3.20
N LYS A 10 13.05 6.15 2.18
CA LYS A 10 12.72 6.44 0.78
C LYS A 10 11.20 6.54 0.57
N ILE A 11 10.44 5.54 1.00
CA ILE A 11 8.98 5.50 0.80
C ILE A 11 8.27 6.62 1.54
N LEU A 12 8.72 6.94 2.75
CA LEU A 12 8.17 8.07 3.49
C LEU A 12 8.52 9.41 2.84
N GLY A 13 9.75 9.58 2.34
CA GLY A 13 10.14 10.75 1.56
C GLY A 13 9.21 10.93 0.36
N GLU A 14 9.09 9.89 -0.47
CA GLU A 14 8.19 9.88 -1.61
C GLU A 14 6.73 10.14 -1.21
N MET A 15 6.24 9.65 -0.06
CA MET A 15 4.85 9.90 0.38
C MET A 15 4.57 11.35 0.80
N TYR A 16 5.55 12.03 1.41
CA TYR A 16 5.38 13.41 1.89
C TYR A 16 5.78 14.48 0.87
N GLU A 17 6.44 14.06 -0.21
CA GLU A 17 6.81 14.90 -1.33
C GLU A 17 5.69 15.00 -2.39
N GLY A 18 5.49 16.22 -2.87
CA GLY A 18 4.54 16.53 -3.94
C GLY A 18 3.07 16.44 -3.52
N GLU A 19 2.23 16.13 -4.51
CA GLU A 19 0.79 15.99 -4.31
C GLU A 19 0.44 14.63 -3.68
N PRO A 20 -0.51 14.60 -2.72
CA PRO A 20 -0.86 13.38 -1.99
C PRO A 20 -1.51 12.29 -2.86
N PHE A 21 -1.99 12.62 -4.07
CA PHE A 21 -2.66 11.68 -4.99
C PHE A 21 -1.93 11.53 -6.34
N GLY A 22 -0.61 11.77 -6.37
CA GLY A 22 0.16 11.63 -7.61
C GLY A 22 0.25 10.18 -8.12
N PRO A 23 0.47 9.97 -9.44
CA PRO A 23 0.64 8.64 -10.04
C PRO A 23 1.80 7.85 -9.40
N ASP A 24 2.81 8.55 -8.88
CA ASP A 24 3.95 7.96 -8.18
C ASP A 24 3.50 7.16 -6.93
N LYS A 25 2.40 7.59 -6.29
CA LYS A 25 1.84 6.94 -5.11
C LYS A 25 1.11 5.64 -5.46
N LEU A 26 0.61 5.49 -6.69
CA LEU A 26 -0.01 4.25 -7.16
C LEU A 26 0.99 3.11 -7.27
N THR A 27 2.25 3.42 -7.63
CA THR A 27 3.29 2.40 -7.72
C THR A 27 3.55 1.75 -6.36
N MET A 28 3.33 2.46 -5.24
CA MET A 28 3.49 1.93 -3.88
C MET A 28 2.45 0.85 -3.52
N LEU A 29 1.34 0.75 -4.27
CA LEU A 29 0.30 -0.27 -4.08
C LEU A 29 0.70 -1.65 -4.61
N TRP A 30 1.85 -1.76 -5.29
CA TRP A 30 2.29 -2.99 -5.94
C TRP A 30 2.27 -4.24 -5.04
N PRO A 31 2.61 -4.22 -3.73
CA PRO A 31 2.59 -5.44 -2.92
C PRO A 31 1.17 -5.99 -2.72
N PHE A 32 0.20 -5.09 -2.59
CA PHE A 32 -1.21 -5.45 -2.49
C PHE A 32 -1.73 -6.00 -3.82
N LEU A 33 -1.41 -5.31 -4.93
CA LEU A 33 -1.82 -5.73 -6.27
C LEU A 33 -1.26 -7.12 -6.62
N VAL A 34 0.02 -7.37 -6.33
CA VAL A 34 0.65 -8.69 -6.54
C VAL A 34 -0.05 -9.76 -5.70
N GLY A 35 -0.35 -9.50 -4.43
CA GLY A 35 -1.12 -10.41 -3.58
C GLY A 35 -2.51 -10.75 -4.17
N CYS A 36 -3.23 -9.72 -4.63
CA CYS A 36 -4.53 -9.88 -5.32
C CYS A 36 -4.40 -10.73 -6.60
N THR A 37 -3.41 -10.45 -7.44
CA THR A 37 -3.21 -11.16 -8.71
C THR A 37 -2.87 -12.63 -8.49
N ILE A 38 -1.96 -12.94 -7.54
CA ILE A 38 -1.61 -14.34 -7.21
C ILE A 38 -2.83 -15.08 -6.66
N PHE A 39 -3.57 -14.45 -5.74
CA PHE A 39 -4.78 -15.05 -5.19
C PHE A 39 -5.81 -15.34 -6.28
N ALA A 40 -6.09 -14.37 -7.15
CA ALA A 40 -7.04 -14.54 -8.25
C ALA A 40 -6.61 -15.66 -9.22
N ALA A 41 -5.32 -15.74 -9.56
CA ALA A 41 -4.80 -16.79 -10.42
C ALA A 41 -4.96 -18.19 -9.78
N LEU A 42 -4.68 -18.34 -8.48
CA LEU A 42 -4.86 -19.59 -7.74
C LEU A 42 -6.33 -19.97 -7.60
N ASP A 43 -7.20 -19.00 -7.34
CA ASP A 43 -8.62 -19.25 -7.18
C ASP A 43 -9.28 -19.74 -8.47
N ILE A 44 -8.91 -19.13 -9.61
CA ILE A 44 -9.39 -19.52 -10.94
C ILE A 44 -8.83 -20.88 -11.36
N SER A 45 -7.54 -21.14 -11.11
CA SER A 45 -6.88 -22.35 -11.60
C SER A 45 -7.21 -23.62 -10.82
N VAL A 46 -7.36 -23.52 -9.50
CA VAL A 46 -7.52 -24.69 -8.62
C VAL A 46 -8.96 -24.85 -8.12
N GLY A 47 -9.81 -23.82 -8.25
CA GLY A 47 -11.18 -23.87 -7.76
C GLY A 47 -11.21 -24.12 -6.24
N LEU A 48 -10.47 -23.30 -5.49
CA LEU A 48 -10.24 -23.51 -4.06
C LEU A 48 -11.55 -23.67 -3.28
N ALA A 49 -11.66 -24.72 -2.46
CA ALA A 49 -12.78 -24.86 -1.56
C ALA A 49 -12.78 -23.72 -0.51
N ASN A 50 -13.97 -23.34 -0.05
CA ASN A 50 -14.21 -22.15 0.78
C ASN A 50 -13.26 -21.97 2.00
N PRO A 51 -12.92 -23.01 2.80
CA PRO A 51 -11.98 -22.84 3.91
C PRO A 51 -10.53 -22.54 3.45
N TYR A 52 -10.07 -23.14 2.35
CA TYR A 52 -8.73 -22.89 1.80
C TYR A 52 -8.64 -21.53 1.12
N ARG A 53 -9.74 -21.05 0.53
CA ARG A 53 -9.83 -19.67 0.02
C ARG A 53 -9.50 -18.69 1.12
N ILE A 54 -10.17 -18.77 2.27
CA ILE A 54 -9.98 -17.82 3.38
C ILE A 54 -8.54 -17.87 3.91
N MET A 55 -7.96 -19.07 4.08
CA MET A 55 -6.58 -19.22 4.52
C MET A 55 -5.57 -18.60 3.53
N ILE A 56 -5.70 -18.90 2.24
CA ILE A 56 -4.78 -18.41 1.20
C ILE A 56 -4.96 -16.91 1.01
N LEU A 57 -6.20 -16.41 1.08
CA LEU A 57 -6.54 -15.00 1.04
C LEU A 57 -5.87 -14.28 2.22
N ALA A 58 -6.01 -14.79 3.45
CA ALA A 58 -5.33 -14.24 4.61
C ALA A 58 -3.80 -14.28 4.45
N LEU A 59 -3.22 -15.36 3.93
CA LEU A 59 -1.77 -15.49 3.80
C LEU A 59 -1.18 -14.55 2.74
N LEU A 60 -1.82 -14.45 1.57
CA LEU A 60 -1.32 -13.66 0.44
C LEU A 60 -1.68 -12.18 0.55
N LEU A 61 -2.86 -11.86 1.11
CA LEU A 61 -3.33 -10.48 1.19
C LEU A 61 -3.05 -9.82 2.52
N ALA A 62 -2.86 -10.53 3.65
CA ALA A 62 -2.58 -9.85 4.92
C ALA A 62 -1.35 -8.94 4.85
N PRO A 63 -0.19 -9.35 4.28
CA PRO A 63 0.96 -8.46 4.14
C PRO A 63 0.64 -7.23 3.27
N GLY A 64 -0.09 -7.45 2.16
CA GLY A 64 -0.53 -6.37 1.26
C GLY A 64 -1.52 -5.41 1.93
N THR A 65 -2.44 -5.92 2.74
CA THR A 65 -3.46 -5.13 3.46
C THR A 65 -2.83 -4.34 4.61
N ILE A 66 -1.90 -4.93 5.36
CA ILE A 66 -1.11 -4.20 6.39
C ILE A 66 -0.33 -3.07 5.73
N TRP A 67 0.31 -3.35 4.59
CA TRP A 67 1.01 -2.35 3.79
C TRP A 67 0.08 -1.25 3.29
N LEU A 68 -1.08 -1.61 2.75
CA LEU A 68 -2.09 -0.66 2.27
C LEU A 68 -2.57 0.26 3.41
N GLY A 69 -2.87 -0.30 4.58
CA GLY A 69 -3.25 0.48 5.77
C GLY A 69 -2.14 1.45 6.20
N TYR A 70 -0.89 1.01 6.16
CA TYR A 70 0.28 1.85 6.42
C TYR A 70 0.39 3.03 5.43
N LEU A 71 0.22 2.76 4.14
CA LEU A 71 0.22 3.80 3.10
C LEU A 71 -0.93 4.80 3.29
N ILE A 72 -2.16 4.32 3.51
CA ILE A 72 -3.34 5.17 3.72
C ILE A 72 -3.13 6.11 4.91
N PHE A 73 -2.62 5.59 6.03
CA PHE A 73 -2.33 6.41 7.20
C PHE A 73 -1.36 7.56 6.88
N HIS A 74 -0.27 7.26 6.18
CA HIS A 74 0.72 8.26 5.82
C HIS A 74 0.21 9.23 4.75
N MET A 75 -0.62 8.78 3.82
CA MET A 75 -1.26 9.62 2.80
C MET A 75 -2.25 10.61 3.41
N LEU A 76 -3.07 10.18 4.38
CA LEU A 76 -3.96 11.08 5.13
C LEU A 76 -3.17 12.13 5.92
N ARG A 77 -2.05 11.74 6.52
CA ARG A 77 -1.16 12.68 7.21
C ARG A 77 -0.51 13.66 6.23
N ALA A 78 -0.08 13.19 5.06
CA ALA A 78 0.48 14.04 4.01
C ALA A 78 -0.55 15.05 3.48
N LEU A 79 -1.79 14.61 3.26
CA LEU A 79 -2.90 15.46 2.84
C LEU A 79 -3.17 16.58 3.86
N ARG A 80 -3.20 16.27 5.16
CA ARG A 80 -3.38 17.28 6.21
C ARG A 80 -2.25 18.31 6.22
N LEU A 81 -1.00 17.89 6.07
CA LEU A 81 0.15 18.79 6.01
C LEU A 81 0.16 19.63 4.74
N TRP A 82 -0.23 19.05 3.61
CA TRP A 82 -0.37 19.76 2.34
C TRP A 82 -1.46 20.83 2.42
N ALA A 83 -2.64 20.50 2.99
CA ALA A 83 -3.73 21.46 3.17
C ALA A 83 -3.31 22.65 4.05
N ALA A 84 -2.64 22.39 5.18
CA ALA A 84 -2.13 23.46 6.06
C ALA A 84 -1.07 24.35 5.38
N ARG A 85 -0.23 23.78 4.50
CA ARG A 85 0.75 24.54 3.70
C ARG A 85 0.11 25.37 2.59
N ARG A 86 -1.08 25.01 2.13
CA ARG A 86 -1.83 25.76 1.12
C ARG A 86 -2.52 26.96 1.78
N ASP A 87 -3.19 26.73 2.90
CA ASP A 87 -3.90 27.75 3.69
C ASP A 87 -2.98 28.87 4.24
N SER A 88 -1.68 28.60 4.37
CA SER A 88 -0.68 29.60 4.80
C SER A 88 -0.06 30.42 3.66
N ARG A 89 -0.39 30.11 2.40
CA ARG A 89 0.08 30.87 1.22
C ARG A 89 -0.97 31.85 0.69
N ASP A 90 -2.22 31.71 1.13
CA ASP A 90 -3.35 32.57 0.82
C ASP A 90 -3.55 33.60 1.95
#